data_AF-A0A2G2Y5J3-F1
#
_entry.id   AF-A0A2G2Y5J3-F1
#
_cell.length_a   1.000
_cell.length_b   1.000
_cell.length_c   1.000
_cell.angle_alpha   90.00
_cell.angle_beta   90.00
_cell.angle_gamma   90.00
#
_symmetry.space_group_name_H-M   'P 1'
#
loop_
_entity.id
_entity.type
_entity.pdbx_description
1 polymer ?
#
loop_
_entity_poly.entity_id
_entity_poly.type
_entity_poly.pdbx_seq_one_letter_code
_entity_poly.pdbx_strand_id
1 'polypeptide(L)'
;MQSNHWGGSLEIATTEDDNRSHNLYDSDRASINDYYDHSNRSLDQTQQSWLLGPPEKKKKKYVDLGCIICSKKALKYSFYAMVMLLLVIGLPTIVVKFWPKHKPPPIPQDDYTFALHKALRFFNAQKSGKLPKSNGIPWRGNSGLQDGSTLTDVKGGLVGGYYDAGDNIKFHFPMSFAMTMLSWSVIEYEHKYRAIGEYDNITELIKWGTDYLLRTFNSSATRIDKIYSQQQDPR
;
A
#
# COMPACT_ATOMS: atom_id res chain seq x y z
N MET A 1 6.18 -44.93 6.62
CA MET A 1 4.85 -45.50 6.98
C MET A 1 3.81 -44.67 6.23
N GLN A 2 3.44 -45.05 4.99
CA GLN A 2 2.28 -45.90 4.60
C GLN A 2 0.96 -45.35 5.19
N SER A 3 -0.08 -44.98 4.42
CA SER A 3 -0.79 -45.62 3.29
C SER A 3 -1.34 -44.56 2.28
N ASN A 4 -1.35 -44.73 0.94
CA ASN A 4 -2.17 -45.61 0.06
C ASN A 4 -3.70 -45.35 0.21
N HIS A 5 -4.59 -45.39 -0.79
CA HIS A 5 -4.55 -45.76 -2.22
C HIS A 5 -6.01 -45.70 -2.74
N TRP A 6 -6.28 -44.98 -3.82
CA TRP A 6 -7.47 -45.12 -4.70
C TRP A 6 -6.86 -45.12 -6.11
N GLY A 7 -6.68 -46.21 -6.86
CA GLY A 7 -7.47 -47.43 -7.03
C GLY A 7 -8.60 -47.12 -8.02
N GLY A 8 -8.67 -47.63 -9.26
CA GLY A 8 -7.90 -48.60 -10.04
C GLY A 8 -8.49 -48.65 -11.47
N SER A 9 -7.90 -49.47 -12.35
CA SER A 9 -8.31 -49.69 -13.75
C SER A 9 -8.80 -51.13 -13.94
N LEU A 10 -9.93 -51.36 -14.63
CA LEU A 10 -10.26 -52.63 -15.29
C LEU A 10 -11.45 -52.51 -16.29
N GLU A 11 -11.12 -52.44 -17.57
CA GLU A 11 -11.50 -53.34 -18.70
C GLU A 11 -12.90 -53.99 -18.90
N ILE A 12 -13.22 -54.16 -20.22
CA ILE A 12 -13.98 -55.23 -20.93
C ILE A 12 -15.40 -54.94 -21.49
N ALA A 13 -15.40 -54.78 -22.83
CA ALA A 13 -16.13 -55.49 -23.91
C ALA A 13 -17.64 -55.29 -24.23
N THR A 14 -17.91 -55.70 -25.50
CA THR A 14 -19.17 -55.98 -26.24
C THR A 14 -19.79 -54.77 -26.96
N THR A 15 -20.21 -54.79 -28.24
CA THR A 15 -20.57 -55.80 -29.27
C THR A 15 -20.77 -55.01 -30.60
N GLU A 16 -20.24 -55.45 -31.75
CA GLU A 16 -20.92 -56.25 -32.83
C GLU A 16 -22.28 -55.66 -33.28
N ASP A 17 -22.33 -55.07 -34.49
CA ASP A 17 -22.62 -55.69 -35.81
C ASP A 17 -24.11 -55.95 -36.02
N ASP A 18 -24.67 -55.45 -37.13
CA ASP A 18 -25.64 -56.27 -37.86
C ASP A 18 -26.00 -55.82 -39.30
N ASN A 19 -26.17 -56.87 -40.11
CA ASN A 19 -26.96 -57.02 -41.33
C ASN A 19 -26.38 -56.49 -42.67
N ARG A 20 -26.35 -57.28 -43.77
CA ARG A 20 -27.08 -58.50 -44.09
C ARG A 20 -26.53 -59.20 -45.34
N SER A 21 -26.66 -60.52 -45.31
CA SER A 21 -26.43 -61.54 -46.33
C SER A 21 -27.23 -61.41 -47.64
N HIS A 22 -26.66 -61.89 -48.75
CA HIS A 22 -27.32 -62.81 -49.70
C HIS A 22 -26.39 -63.33 -50.83
N ASN A 23 -26.69 -64.54 -51.31
CA ASN A 23 -26.31 -65.14 -52.61
C ASN A 23 -25.10 -66.08 -52.65
N LEU A 24 -25.29 -67.26 -52.07
CA LEU A 24 -24.44 -68.44 -52.22
C LEU A 24 -25.09 -69.47 -53.18
N TYR A 25 -25.35 -69.12 -54.44
CA TYR A 25 -25.70 -70.07 -55.52
C TYR A 25 -25.47 -69.52 -56.95
N ASP A 26 -24.60 -68.50 -57.11
CA ASP A 26 -24.23 -67.92 -58.43
C ASP A 26 -22.71 -68.07 -58.73
N SER A 27 -21.99 -68.84 -57.89
CA SER A 27 -20.52 -68.82 -57.81
C SER A 27 -19.75 -69.47 -58.98
N ASP A 28 -20.38 -70.30 -59.81
CA ASP A 28 -19.63 -71.07 -60.81
C ASP A 28 -19.68 -70.52 -62.24
N ARG A 29 -20.51 -69.50 -62.51
CA ARG A 29 -20.52 -68.79 -63.80
C ARG A 29 -19.73 -67.48 -63.75
N ALA A 30 -19.57 -66.90 -62.57
CA ALA A 30 -18.76 -65.71 -62.33
C ALA A 30 -17.25 -65.98 -62.43
N SER A 31 -16.78 -67.16 -62.01
CA SER A 31 -15.34 -67.48 -61.96
C SER A 31 -14.65 -67.57 -63.33
N ILE A 32 -15.39 -67.85 -64.40
CA ILE A 32 -14.84 -67.87 -65.77
C ILE A 32 -14.78 -66.46 -66.37
N ASN A 33 -15.74 -65.60 -66.04
CA ASN A 33 -15.73 -64.20 -66.47
C ASN A 33 -14.66 -63.39 -65.71
N ASP A 34 -14.43 -63.71 -64.43
CA ASP A 34 -13.37 -63.11 -63.62
C ASP A 34 -11.97 -63.41 -64.15
N TYR A 35 -11.73 -64.57 -64.78
CA TYR A 35 -10.40 -64.86 -65.33
C TYR A 35 -10.04 -63.95 -66.52
N TYR A 36 -11.01 -63.68 -67.41
CA TYR A 36 -10.79 -62.76 -68.54
C TYR A 36 -10.84 -61.29 -68.10
N ASP A 37 -11.75 -60.90 -67.20
CA ASP A 37 -11.86 -59.53 -66.70
C ASP A 37 -10.66 -59.11 -65.83
N HIS A 38 -10.10 -60.04 -65.04
CA HIS A 38 -8.92 -59.73 -64.24
C HIS A 38 -7.66 -59.53 -65.10
N SER A 39 -7.53 -60.27 -66.21
CA SER A 39 -6.41 -60.09 -67.15
C SER A 39 -6.48 -58.73 -67.85
N ASN A 40 -7.65 -58.31 -68.32
CA ASN A 40 -7.85 -57.01 -68.97
C ASN A 40 -7.72 -55.84 -67.98
N ARG A 41 -8.24 -55.97 -66.74
CA ARG A 41 -8.02 -54.96 -65.68
C ARG A 41 -6.55 -54.83 -65.28
N SER A 42 -5.78 -55.92 -65.32
CA SER A 42 -4.34 -55.86 -65.00
C SER A 42 -3.55 -55.12 -66.07
N LEU A 43 -3.93 -55.27 -67.35
CA LEU A 43 -3.34 -54.55 -68.47
C LEU A 43 -3.74 -53.07 -68.48
N ASP A 44 -5.00 -52.74 -68.16
CA ASP A 44 -5.43 -51.35 -68.01
C ASP A 44 -4.83 -50.66 -66.78
N GLN A 45 -4.68 -51.34 -65.63
CA GLN A 45 -4.00 -50.77 -64.46
C GLN A 45 -2.50 -50.56 -64.71
N THR A 46 -1.85 -51.46 -65.43
CA THR A 46 -0.45 -51.26 -65.80
C THR A 46 -0.31 -50.16 -66.85
N GLN A 47 -1.15 -50.08 -67.88
CA GLN A 47 -1.10 -48.99 -68.86
C GLN A 47 -1.52 -47.61 -68.28
N GLN A 48 -2.44 -47.55 -67.32
CA GLN A 48 -2.78 -46.31 -66.60
C GLN A 48 -1.71 -45.90 -65.57
N SER A 49 -0.94 -46.85 -65.04
CA SER A 49 0.27 -46.59 -64.23
C SER A 49 1.40 -45.97 -65.05
N TRP A 50 1.50 -46.29 -66.34
CA TRP A 50 2.49 -45.71 -67.25
C TRP A 50 2.14 -44.30 -67.77
N LEU A 51 0.87 -43.88 -67.73
CA LEU A 51 0.42 -42.54 -68.11
C LEU A 51 0.43 -41.51 -66.96
N LEU A 52 0.63 -41.97 -65.72
CA LEU A 52 0.82 -41.12 -64.55
C LEU A 52 2.31 -41.12 -64.20
N GLY A 53 3.07 -40.25 -64.87
CA GLY A 53 4.43 -39.93 -64.45
C GLY A 53 4.46 -39.58 -62.94
N PRO A 54 5.56 -39.86 -62.23
CA PRO A 54 5.65 -39.58 -60.80
C PRO A 54 5.18 -38.14 -60.54
N PRO A 55 4.33 -37.87 -59.54
CA PRO A 55 3.94 -36.51 -59.25
C PRO A 55 5.21 -35.71 -59.06
N GLU A 56 5.40 -34.65 -59.85
CA GLU A 56 6.50 -33.72 -59.63
C GLU A 56 6.41 -33.27 -58.17
N LYS A 57 7.32 -33.78 -57.34
CA LYS A 57 7.51 -33.24 -56.00
C LYS A 57 7.95 -31.80 -56.23
N LYS A 58 7.02 -30.84 -56.15
CA LYS A 58 7.32 -29.41 -56.23
C LYS A 58 8.50 -29.15 -55.30
N LYS A 59 9.69 -28.98 -55.88
CA LYS A 59 10.93 -28.79 -55.12
C LYS A 59 10.68 -27.56 -54.25
N LYS A 60 10.65 -27.73 -52.93
CA LYS A 60 10.60 -26.58 -52.02
C LYS A 60 11.81 -25.72 -52.41
N LYS A 61 11.58 -24.47 -52.81
CA LYS A 61 12.65 -23.58 -53.27
C LYS A 61 13.43 -23.14 -52.04
N TYR A 62 14.60 -23.74 -51.82
CA TYR A 62 15.57 -23.36 -50.78
C TYR A 62 16.38 -22.15 -51.27
N VAL A 63 16.93 -21.37 -50.35
CA VAL A 63 17.86 -20.27 -50.65
C VAL A 63 19.18 -20.63 -49.98
N ASP A 64 20.24 -20.73 -50.77
CA ASP A 64 21.57 -21.09 -50.28
C ASP A 64 22.33 -19.83 -49.88
N LEU A 65 22.68 -19.73 -48.60
CA LEU A 65 23.54 -18.70 -48.04
C LEU A 65 24.84 -19.37 -47.61
N GLY A 66 25.60 -19.87 -48.59
CA GLY A 66 27.00 -20.30 -48.46
C GLY A 66 27.31 -21.55 -47.62
N CYS A 67 26.56 -21.84 -46.54
CA CYS A 67 26.82 -23.00 -45.67
C CYS A 67 25.59 -23.58 -44.92
N ILE A 68 24.37 -23.06 -45.09
CA ILE A 68 23.14 -23.59 -44.44
C ILE A 68 21.94 -23.55 -45.40
N ILE A 69 21.38 -24.71 -45.73
CA ILE A 69 20.18 -24.86 -46.58
C ILE A 69 18.91 -24.71 -45.72
N CYS A 70 18.30 -23.53 -45.71
CA CYS A 70 17.01 -23.30 -45.02
C CYS A 70 15.84 -23.16 -46.00
N SER A 71 14.72 -23.81 -45.69
CA SER A 71 13.47 -23.66 -46.44
C SER A 71 12.95 -22.22 -46.32
N LYS A 72 12.48 -21.61 -47.42
CA LYS A 72 11.88 -20.26 -47.41
C LYS A 72 10.77 -20.09 -46.36
N LYS A 73 10.05 -21.17 -46.03
CA LYS A 73 9.03 -21.15 -44.98
C LYS A 73 9.67 -21.04 -43.59
N ALA A 74 10.72 -21.81 -43.32
CA ALA A 74 11.46 -21.77 -42.06
C ALA A 74 12.16 -20.41 -41.84
N LEU A 75 12.73 -19.83 -42.89
CA LEU A 75 13.34 -18.49 -42.83
C LEU A 75 12.29 -17.42 -42.47
N LYS A 76 11.10 -17.48 -43.09
CA LYS A 76 9.98 -16.58 -42.74
C LYS A 76 9.56 -16.74 -41.27
N TYR A 77 9.39 -17.98 -40.79
CA TYR A 77 9.03 -18.22 -39.38
C TYR A 77 10.12 -17.76 -38.41
N SER A 78 11.40 -17.95 -38.74
CA SER A 78 12.53 -17.45 -37.95
C SER A 78 12.54 -15.91 -37.88
N PHE A 79 12.29 -15.25 -39.00
CA PHE A 79 12.15 -13.79 -39.04
C PHE A 79 10.97 -13.30 -38.20
N TYR A 80 9.79 -13.93 -38.31
CA TYR A 80 8.63 -13.58 -37.47
C TYR A 80 8.90 -13.84 -35.99
N ALA A 81 9.57 -14.93 -35.62
CA ALA A 81 9.93 -15.23 -34.24
C ALA A 81 10.88 -14.16 -33.65
N MET A 82 11.87 -13.72 -34.43
CA MET A 82 12.78 -12.63 -34.03
C MET A 82 12.05 -11.30 -33.85
N VAL A 83 11.13 -10.95 -34.76
CA VAL A 83 10.30 -9.74 -34.63
C VAL A 83 9.40 -9.83 -33.40
N MET A 84 8.76 -10.98 -33.16
CA MET A 84 7.92 -11.18 -31.96
C MET A 84 8.74 -11.07 -30.67
N LEU A 85 9.96 -11.61 -30.64
CA LEU A 85 10.87 -11.48 -29.50
C LEU A 85 11.23 -10.01 -29.24
N LEU A 86 11.54 -9.25 -30.30
CA LEU A 86 11.83 -7.82 -30.21
C LEU A 86 10.62 -7.00 -29.75
N LEU A 87 9.40 -7.40 -30.12
CA LEU A 87 8.19 -6.75 -29.62
C LEU A 87 7.94 -7.07 -28.15
N VAL A 88 8.12 -8.33 -27.74
CA VAL A 88 7.92 -8.78 -26.35
C VAL A 88 8.94 -8.16 -25.39
N ILE A 89 10.16 -7.86 -25.85
CA ILE A 89 11.20 -7.22 -25.00
C ILE A 89 11.23 -5.70 -25.19
N GLY A 90 11.06 -5.22 -26.41
CA GLY A 90 11.10 -3.80 -26.77
C GLY A 90 9.90 -3.02 -26.26
N LEU A 91 8.69 -3.58 -26.31
CA LEU A 91 7.50 -2.87 -25.84
C LEU A 91 7.51 -2.62 -24.32
N PRO A 92 7.82 -3.61 -23.45
CA PRO A 92 7.90 -3.36 -22.01
C PRO A 92 9.02 -2.37 -21.64
N THR A 93 10.16 -2.43 -22.32
CA THR A 93 11.28 -1.50 -22.03
C THR A 93 10.95 -0.06 -22.41
N ILE A 94 10.22 0.15 -23.52
CA ILE A 94 9.71 1.47 -23.90
C ILE A 94 8.66 1.94 -22.89
N VAL A 95 7.69 1.09 -22.51
CA VAL A 95 6.65 1.45 -21.54
C VAL A 95 7.25 1.84 -20.19
N VAL A 96 8.22 1.08 -19.67
CA VAL A 96 8.89 1.39 -18.40
C VAL A 96 9.72 2.67 -18.48
N LYS A 97 10.38 2.92 -19.62
CA LYS A 97 11.22 4.11 -19.81
C LYS A 97 10.40 5.39 -20.03
N PHE A 98 9.23 5.27 -20.63
CA PHE A 98 8.30 6.37 -20.86
C PHE A 98 7.23 6.52 -19.77
N TRP A 99 7.21 5.64 -18.77
CA TRP A 99 6.35 5.83 -17.62
C TRP A 99 6.79 7.07 -16.84
N PRO A 100 5.89 8.06 -16.68
CA PRO A 100 6.20 9.25 -15.90
C PRO A 100 6.51 8.81 -14.48
N LYS A 101 7.77 8.94 -14.07
CA LYS A 101 8.15 8.80 -12.66
C LYS A 101 7.44 9.93 -11.93
N HIS A 102 6.37 9.60 -11.21
CA HIS A 102 5.74 10.54 -10.29
C HIS A 102 6.79 10.97 -9.27
N LYS A 103 7.33 12.18 -9.46
CA LYS A 103 8.06 12.84 -8.38
C LYS A 103 7.01 13.16 -7.32
N PRO A 104 7.23 12.78 -6.05
CA PRO A 104 6.37 13.29 -4.99
C PRO A 104 6.35 14.81 -5.08
N PRO A 105 5.22 15.47 -4.83
CA PRO A 105 5.19 16.92 -4.76
C PRO A 105 6.25 17.39 -3.76
N PRO A 106 6.87 18.57 -4.00
CA PRO A 106 7.75 19.16 -3.00
C PRO A 106 6.97 19.26 -1.69
N ILE A 107 7.63 18.88 -0.58
CA ILE A 107 7.03 18.95 0.75
C ILE A 107 6.60 20.40 0.95
N PRO A 108 5.34 20.67 1.37
CA PRO A 108 4.90 22.02 1.69
C PRO A 108 5.89 22.67 2.65
N GLN A 109 6.20 23.94 2.44
CA GLN A 109 7.07 24.66 3.36
C GLN A 109 6.39 24.74 4.72
N ASP A 110 7.00 24.15 5.74
CA ASP A 110 6.47 24.20 7.09
C ASP A 110 6.55 25.62 7.65
N ASP A 111 5.39 26.21 7.94
CA ASP A 111 5.31 27.48 8.66
C ASP A 111 5.41 27.22 10.17
N TYR A 112 6.65 27.01 10.63
CA TYR A 112 6.95 26.77 12.04
C TYR A 112 6.58 27.97 12.92
N THR A 113 6.60 29.19 12.37
CA THR A 113 6.18 30.39 13.08
C THR A 113 4.70 30.29 13.43
N PHE A 114 3.86 29.99 12.44
CA PHE A 114 2.43 29.81 12.64
C PHE A 114 2.11 28.61 13.55
N ALA A 115 2.84 27.51 13.43
CA ALA A 115 2.69 26.36 14.32
C ALA A 115 3.02 26.73 15.78
N LEU A 116 4.10 27.48 16.01
CA LEU A 116 4.51 27.93 17.33
C LEU A 116 3.50 28.91 17.95
N HIS A 117 3.00 29.89 17.17
CA HIS A 117 1.92 30.78 17.61
C HIS A 117 0.70 29.99 18.11
N LYS A 118 0.29 28.94 17.37
CA LYS A 118 -0.81 28.06 17.77
C LYS A 118 -0.49 27.25 19.02
N ALA A 119 0.73 26.74 19.15
CA ALA A 119 1.16 26.00 20.32
C ALA A 119 1.13 26.85 21.60
N LEU A 120 1.56 28.12 21.54
CA LEU A 120 1.46 29.04 22.67
C LEU A 120 0.01 29.43 22.96
N ARG A 121 -0.81 29.58 21.91
CA ARG A 121 -2.25 29.81 22.05
C ARG A 121 -2.98 28.65 22.74
N PHE A 122 -2.51 27.41 22.58
CA PHE A 122 -3.04 26.26 23.33
C PHE A 122 -2.87 26.45 24.84
N PHE A 123 -1.70 26.89 25.33
CA PHE A 123 -1.53 27.17 26.76
C PHE A 123 -2.46 28.29 27.25
N ASN A 124 -2.61 29.38 26.49
CA ASN A 124 -3.61 30.43 26.82
C ASN A 124 -5.03 29.86 26.95
N ALA A 125 -5.36 28.86 26.13
CA ALA A 125 -6.63 28.15 26.18
C ALA A 125 -6.76 27.14 27.34
N GLN A 126 -5.67 26.80 28.04
CA GLN A 126 -5.67 25.90 29.21
C GLN A 126 -5.60 26.63 30.56
N LYS A 127 -5.35 27.96 30.60
CA LYS A 127 -5.28 28.72 31.85
C LYS A 127 -6.55 28.54 32.69
N SER A 128 -6.46 28.22 33.97
CA SER A 128 -7.56 28.18 34.94
C SER A 128 -7.47 29.36 35.90
N GLY A 129 -8.56 29.78 36.52
CA GLY A 129 -8.58 30.92 37.46
C GLY A 129 -9.22 32.17 36.86
N LYS A 130 -8.85 33.33 37.41
CA LYS A 130 -9.31 34.63 36.92
C LYS A 130 -8.45 35.09 35.75
N LEU A 131 -8.95 34.93 34.53
CA LEU A 131 -8.20 35.20 33.31
C LEU A 131 -7.90 36.70 33.13
N PRO A 132 -6.70 37.06 32.63
CA PRO A 132 -6.41 38.44 32.26
C PRO A 132 -7.27 38.85 31.05
N LYS A 133 -7.62 40.15 30.98
CA LYS A 133 -8.39 40.69 29.84
C LYS A 133 -7.66 40.50 28.50
N SER A 134 -6.35 40.36 28.53
CA SER A 134 -5.46 40.15 27.38
C SER A 134 -5.24 38.68 26.98
N ASN A 135 -6.00 37.71 27.51
CA ASN A 135 -5.73 36.27 27.27
C ASN A 135 -5.82 35.82 25.80
N GLY A 136 -6.41 36.61 24.89
CA GLY A 136 -6.45 36.30 23.45
C GLY A 136 -7.35 35.12 23.03
N ILE A 137 -8.10 34.54 23.98
CA ILE A 137 -9.04 33.43 23.74
C ILE A 137 -10.47 33.89 24.09
N PRO A 138 -11.32 34.23 23.11
CA PRO A 138 -12.62 34.87 23.35
C PRO A 138 -13.67 33.94 23.99
N TRP A 139 -13.52 32.62 23.80
CA TRP A 139 -14.45 31.62 24.31
C TRP A 139 -14.05 31.06 25.70
N ARG A 140 -12.91 31.48 26.26
CA ARG A 140 -12.50 31.13 27.63
C ARG A 140 -12.94 32.21 28.60
N GLY A 141 -13.54 31.79 29.71
CA GLY A 141 -13.92 32.66 30.82
C GLY A 141 -13.21 32.29 32.13
N ASN A 142 -13.50 33.03 33.19
CA ASN A 142 -12.99 32.73 34.53
C ASN A 142 -13.53 31.37 35.02
N SER A 143 -12.67 30.53 35.59
CA SER A 143 -13.02 29.18 36.08
C SER A 143 -12.20 28.81 37.31
N GLY A 144 -12.60 27.77 38.07
CA GLY A 144 -11.82 27.29 39.23
C GLY A 144 -11.57 28.36 40.31
N LEU A 145 -12.51 29.30 40.50
CA LEU A 145 -12.32 30.45 41.40
C LEU A 145 -12.41 30.07 42.89
N GLN A 146 -12.88 28.87 43.20
CA GLN A 146 -13.02 28.34 44.55
C GLN A 146 -11.99 27.25 44.85
N ASP A 147 -11.05 27.02 43.93
CA ASP A 147 -10.02 26.00 44.08
C ASP A 147 -9.18 26.24 45.33
N GLY A 148 -9.12 25.24 46.20
CA GLY A 148 -8.40 25.33 47.47
C GLY A 148 -8.92 26.39 48.45
N SER A 149 -10.14 26.91 48.27
CA SER A 149 -10.70 27.97 49.13
C SER A 149 -10.91 27.54 50.60
N THR A 150 -11.03 26.23 50.85
CA THR A 150 -11.17 25.64 52.19
C THR A 150 -9.82 25.37 52.86
N LEU A 151 -8.70 25.56 52.15
CA LEU A 151 -7.37 25.26 52.65
C LEU A 151 -6.82 26.45 53.46
N THR A 152 -6.34 26.17 54.67
CA THR A 152 -5.84 27.20 55.61
C THR A 152 -4.34 27.45 55.51
N ASP A 153 -3.60 26.53 54.87
CA ASP A 153 -2.15 26.52 54.76
C ASP A 153 -1.62 27.20 53.47
N VAL A 154 -2.50 27.48 52.50
CA VAL A 154 -2.16 28.20 51.26
C VAL A 154 -2.89 29.53 51.18
N LYS A 155 -2.12 30.62 51.11
CA LYS A 155 -2.67 31.98 51.13
C LYS A 155 -3.38 32.31 49.81
N GLY A 156 -4.70 32.44 49.87
CA GLY A 156 -5.53 32.80 48.71
C GLY A 156 -5.96 31.61 47.84
N GLY A 157 -5.84 30.38 48.36
CA GLY A 157 -6.28 29.16 47.69
C GLY A 157 -5.37 28.75 46.52
N LEU A 158 -5.88 27.78 45.74
CA LEU A 158 -5.22 27.17 44.58
C LEU A 158 -5.86 27.63 43.26
N VAL A 159 -6.22 28.91 43.19
CA VAL A 159 -6.76 29.54 41.98
C VAL A 159 -5.62 29.88 41.03
N GLY A 160 -5.75 29.54 39.74
CA GLY A 160 -4.71 29.75 38.73
C GLY A 160 -4.26 28.47 38.04
N GLY A 161 -3.11 28.52 37.38
CA GLY A 161 -2.46 27.37 36.77
C GLY A 161 -3.11 26.94 35.46
N TYR A 162 -2.86 25.70 35.07
CA TYR A 162 -3.35 25.10 33.82
C TYR A 162 -4.19 23.85 34.09
N TYR A 163 -5.22 23.63 33.28
CA TYR A 163 -5.83 22.32 33.15
C TYR A 163 -4.90 21.39 32.36
N ASP A 164 -4.80 20.14 32.80
CA ASP A 164 -3.81 19.20 32.29
C ASP A 164 -4.11 18.78 30.84
N ALA A 165 -5.36 18.41 30.58
CA ALA A 165 -5.77 17.89 29.28
C ALA A 165 -7.18 18.39 28.89
N GLY A 166 -8.07 17.48 28.50
CA GLY A 166 -9.47 17.78 28.17
C GLY A 166 -10.41 17.80 29.38
N ASP A 167 -9.88 17.54 30.58
CA ASP A 167 -10.60 17.62 31.84
C ASP A 167 -10.33 18.96 32.54
N ASN A 168 -10.98 19.17 33.69
CA ASN A 168 -10.78 20.34 34.53
C ASN A 168 -9.87 20.02 35.74
N ILE A 169 -9.00 19.02 35.61
CA ILE A 169 -8.08 18.60 36.67
C ILE A 169 -6.73 19.29 36.46
N LYS A 170 -6.13 19.72 37.57
CA LYS A 170 -4.79 20.33 37.61
C LYS A 170 -3.82 19.31 38.18
N PHE A 171 -3.13 18.58 37.31
CA PHE A 171 -2.03 17.70 37.70
C PHE A 171 -0.72 18.50 37.73
N HIS A 172 -0.06 18.56 38.90
CA HIS A 172 1.07 19.48 39.06
C HIS A 172 2.38 18.93 38.48
N PHE A 173 2.51 17.61 38.43
CA PHE A 173 3.69 16.96 37.84
C PHE A 173 3.82 17.28 36.34
N PRO A 174 2.83 16.96 35.47
CA PRO A 174 2.91 17.34 34.05
C PRO A 174 2.95 18.86 33.85
N MET A 175 2.26 19.65 34.68
CA MET A 175 2.33 21.11 34.62
C MET A 175 3.74 21.64 34.88
N SER A 176 4.40 21.18 35.95
CA SER A 176 5.76 21.62 36.28
C SER A 176 6.78 21.18 35.23
N PHE A 177 6.60 19.99 34.64
CA PHE A 177 7.36 19.55 33.47
C PHE A 177 7.16 20.49 32.27
N ALA A 178 5.91 20.82 31.92
CA ALA A 178 5.62 21.73 30.81
C ALA A 178 6.22 23.13 31.03
N MET A 179 6.12 23.68 32.26
CA MET A 179 6.72 24.98 32.59
C MET A 179 8.26 24.95 32.50
N THR A 180 8.87 23.84 32.89
CA THR A 180 10.32 23.63 32.76
C THR A 180 10.74 23.61 31.30
N MET A 181 10.01 22.86 30.46
CA MET A 181 10.31 22.78 29.02
C MET A 181 10.09 24.10 28.29
N LEU A 182 9.02 24.85 28.61
CA LEU A 182 8.81 26.19 28.06
C LEU A 182 9.95 27.12 28.47
N SER A 183 10.33 27.11 29.76
CA SER A 183 11.43 27.94 30.28
C SER A 183 12.76 27.62 29.58
N TRP A 184 13.09 26.33 29.44
CA TRP A 184 14.28 25.92 28.71
C TRP A 184 14.24 26.38 27.25
N SER A 185 13.09 26.25 26.57
CA SER A 185 12.95 26.70 25.19
C SER A 185 13.22 28.20 25.03
N VAL A 186 12.77 29.03 25.99
CA VAL A 186 13.02 30.47 25.98
C VAL A 186 14.50 30.77 26.21
N ILE A 187 15.14 30.07 27.15
CA ILE A 187 16.58 30.23 27.43
C ILE A 187 17.41 29.92 26.17
N GLU A 188 17.07 28.85 25.47
CA GLU A 188 17.82 28.40 24.28
C GLU A 188 17.54 29.28 23.03
N TYR A 189 16.29 29.68 22.84
CA TYR A 189 15.82 30.30 21.58
C TYR A 189 15.23 31.70 21.76
N GLU A 190 15.63 32.44 22.80
CA GLU A 190 15.14 33.78 23.11
C GLU A 190 15.04 34.69 21.88
N HIS A 191 16.12 34.77 21.10
CA HIS A 191 16.21 35.61 19.91
C HIS A 191 15.12 35.27 18.86
N LYS A 192 14.74 33.98 18.73
CA LYS A 192 13.68 33.55 17.81
C LYS A 192 12.31 33.97 18.31
N TYR A 193 12.03 33.80 19.60
CA TYR A 193 10.77 34.26 20.20
C TYR A 193 10.60 35.78 20.09
N ARG A 194 11.68 36.54 20.22
CA ARG A 194 11.67 38.00 20.00
C ARG A 194 11.41 38.35 18.53
N ALA A 195 12.07 37.66 17.60
CA ALA A 195 11.91 37.90 16.16
C ALA A 195 10.47 37.69 15.67
N ILE A 196 9.75 36.72 16.25
CA ILE A 196 8.34 36.44 15.92
C ILE A 196 7.32 37.20 16.80
N GLY A 197 7.78 38.01 17.76
CA GLY A 197 6.92 38.77 18.66
C GLY A 197 6.18 37.97 19.73
N GLU A 198 6.62 36.74 20.04
CA GLU A 198 5.97 35.85 21.02
C GLU A 198 6.68 35.81 22.39
N TYR A 199 7.81 36.51 22.52
CA TYR A 199 8.62 36.51 23.75
C TYR A 199 7.83 36.89 25.00
N ASP A 200 7.00 37.94 24.92
CA ASP A 200 6.22 38.39 26.07
C ASP A 200 5.10 37.41 26.42
N ASN A 201 4.42 36.83 25.41
CA ASN A 201 3.37 35.84 25.61
C ASN A 201 3.93 34.57 26.27
N ILE A 202 5.02 33.99 25.76
CA ILE A 202 5.62 32.80 26.37
C ILE A 202 6.11 33.06 27.81
N THR A 203 6.66 34.25 28.07
CA THR A 203 7.07 34.65 29.42
C THR A 203 5.86 34.79 30.35
N GLU A 204 4.74 35.34 29.88
CA GLU A 204 3.47 35.39 30.63
C GLU A 204 2.93 33.98 30.91
N LEU A 205 3.01 33.07 29.93
CA LEU A 205 2.60 31.68 30.10
C LEU A 205 3.41 30.97 31.18
N ILE A 206 4.73 31.11 31.14
CA ILE A 206 5.63 30.54 32.16
C ILE A 206 5.30 31.14 33.53
N LYS A 207 5.19 32.47 33.61
CA LYS A 207 4.84 33.18 34.84
C LYS A 207 3.51 32.71 35.42
N TRP A 208 2.48 32.53 34.60
CA TRP A 208 1.17 32.07 35.05
C TRP A 208 1.23 30.69 35.72
N GLY A 209 1.99 29.75 35.13
CA GLY A 209 2.15 28.41 35.68
C GLY A 209 3.01 28.40 36.93
N THR A 210 4.13 29.13 36.94
CA THR A 210 5.04 29.17 38.09
C THR A 210 4.44 29.94 39.28
N ASP A 211 3.72 31.04 39.03
CA ASP A 211 2.97 31.77 40.08
C ASP A 211 1.91 30.85 40.72
N TYR A 212 1.33 29.92 39.98
CA TYR A 212 0.44 28.90 40.53
C TYR A 212 1.20 27.84 41.34
N LEU A 213 2.30 27.29 40.82
CA LEU A 213 3.11 26.29 41.54
C LEU A 213 3.65 26.85 42.87
N LEU A 214 3.97 28.15 42.94
CA LEU A 214 4.37 28.81 44.19
C LEU A 214 3.24 28.96 45.22
N ARG A 215 1.97 28.75 44.82
CA ARG A 215 0.81 28.73 45.71
C ARG A 215 0.52 27.34 46.27
N THR A 216 1.06 26.28 45.67
CA THR A 216 0.78 24.89 46.10
C THR A 216 1.49 24.52 47.39
N PHE A 217 2.32 25.41 47.92
CA PHE A 217 2.98 25.28 49.21
C PHE A 217 3.13 26.66 49.85
N ASN A 218 3.44 26.70 51.14
CA ASN A 218 3.73 27.94 51.82
C ASN A 218 5.14 28.45 51.44
N SER A 219 5.22 29.21 50.36
CA SER A 219 6.48 29.79 49.84
C SER A 219 7.12 30.82 50.78
N SER A 220 6.42 31.30 51.80
CA SER A 220 6.96 32.20 52.83
C SER A 220 7.49 31.47 54.07
N ALA A 221 7.25 30.16 54.20
CA ALA A 221 7.71 29.38 55.35
C ALA A 221 9.20 29.02 55.23
N THR A 222 9.87 28.87 56.37
CA THR A 222 11.28 28.43 56.45
C THR A 222 11.48 26.96 56.09
N ARG A 223 10.43 26.15 56.17
CA ARG A 223 10.43 24.73 55.79
C ARG A 223 9.16 24.45 54.98
N ILE A 224 9.33 23.70 53.89
CA ILE A 224 8.23 23.13 53.11
C ILE A 224 7.95 21.74 53.66
N ASP A 225 6.84 21.60 54.39
CA ASP A 225 6.36 20.36 54.98
C ASP A 225 5.21 19.74 54.19
N LYS A 226 4.45 20.57 53.47
CA LYS A 226 3.31 20.15 52.66
C LYS A 226 3.31 20.84 51.30
N ILE A 227 3.05 20.03 50.27
CA ILE A 227 2.87 20.49 48.88
C ILE A 227 1.60 19.82 48.36
N TYR A 228 0.67 20.62 47.85
CA TYR A 228 -0.44 20.11 47.06
C TYR A 228 0.07 19.67 45.70
N SER A 229 -0.32 18.49 45.23
CA SER A 229 0.13 17.91 43.96
C SER A 229 -0.96 17.80 42.91
N GLN A 230 -2.22 17.98 43.31
CA GLN A 230 -3.39 17.89 42.45
C GLN A 230 -4.52 18.77 43.00
N GLN A 231 -5.29 19.37 42.09
CA GLN A 231 -6.53 20.07 42.40
C GLN A 231 -7.57 19.75 41.33
N GLN A 232 -8.79 19.46 41.74
CA GLN A 232 -9.92 19.21 40.86
C GLN A 232 -11.10 20.08 41.29
N ASP A 233 -11.73 20.77 40.33
CA ASP A 233 -13.03 21.41 40.56
C ASP A 233 -14.10 20.30 40.54
N PRO A 234 -14.88 20.12 41.62
CA PRO A 234 -15.91 19.08 41.68
C PRO A 234 -17.16 19.36 40.82
N ARG A 235 -17.19 20.47 40.08
CA ARG A 235 -18.32 20.89 39.23
C ARG A 235 -18.14 20.59 37.76
#